data_AF-A0A4R8V2L4-F1
#
_entry.id   AF-A0A4R8V2L4-F1
#
_cell.length_a   1.000
_cell.length_b   1.000
_cell.length_c   1.000
_cell.angle_alpha   90.00
_cell.angle_beta   90.00
_cell.angle_gamma   90.00
#
_symmetry.space_group_name_H-M   'P 1'
#
loop_
_entity.id
_entity.type
_entity.pdbx_description
1 polymer ?
#
loop_
_entity_poly.entity_id
_entity_poly.type
_entity_poly.pdbx_seq_one_letter_code
_entity_poly.pdbx_strand_id
1 'polypeptide(L)' 'MIQDRNTSNSPEERSSTGLQACPICGHAMREHTIDHSTRNTVVNCPVPHPGAWDRDAFEPVNEFGMVIHRTQA' A
#
# COMPACT_ATOMS: atom_id res chain seq x y z
N MET A 1 -29.84 -17.42 34.00
CA MET A 1 -29.52 -16.05 33.55
C MET A 1 -28.01 -15.94 33.48
N ILE A 2 -27.42 -15.99 32.29
CA ILE A 2 -26.04 -15.55 32.08
C ILE A 2 -26.13 -14.49 30.99
N GLN A 3 -25.85 -13.27 31.40
CA GLN A 3 -25.97 -12.03 30.65
C GLN A 3 -24.74 -11.83 29.76
N ASP A 4 -25.05 -11.62 28.49
CA ASP A 4 -24.47 -10.75 27.45
C ASP A 4 -23.01 -10.28 27.44
N ARG A 5 -22.60 -10.02 26.19
CA ARG A 5 -21.86 -8.84 25.71
C ARG A 5 -20.35 -8.99 25.53
N ASN A 6 -19.97 -9.65 24.44
CA ASN A 6 -18.81 -9.23 23.66
C ASN A 6 -19.04 -9.33 22.15
N THR A 7 -20.19 -8.85 21.67
CA THR A 7 -20.28 -8.34 20.31
C THR A 7 -19.29 -7.19 20.19
N SER A 8 -18.08 -7.50 19.73
CA SER A 8 -17.11 -6.51 19.26
C SER A 8 -17.61 -5.93 17.94
N ASN A 9 -18.79 -5.31 17.94
CA ASN A 9 -19.14 -4.34 16.92
C ASN A 9 -18.49 -3.04 17.38
N SER A 10 -17.28 -2.78 16.88
CA SER A 10 -16.78 -1.40 16.75
C SER A 10 -17.18 -0.91 15.37
N PRO A 11 -18.23 -0.06 15.23
CA PRO A 11 -18.59 0.51 13.94
C PRO A 11 -17.77 1.77 13.59
N GLU A 12 -16.86 2.22 14.46
CA GLU A 12 -16.23 3.55 14.36
C GLU A 12 -14.85 3.60 13.68
N GLU A 13 -14.31 2.48 13.22
CA GLU A 13 -13.05 2.43 12.44
C GLU A 13 -13.29 2.41 10.92
N ARG A 14 -14.38 3.01 10.45
CA ARG A 14 -14.80 2.94 9.03
C ARG A 14 -14.63 4.24 8.22
N SER A 15 -14.02 5.30 8.76
CA SER A 15 -14.10 6.60 8.08
C SER A 15 -12.87 7.51 8.13
N SER A 16 -11.76 7.08 8.72
CA SER A 16 -10.55 7.92 8.82
C SER A 16 -9.66 7.84 7.57
N THR A 17 -9.71 6.73 6.84
CA THR A 17 -8.75 6.44 5.75
C THR A 17 -8.80 7.46 4.63
N GLY A 18 -9.99 7.96 4.27
CA GLY A 18 -10.14 8.95 3.19
C GLY A 18 -9.44 10.29 3.43
N LEU A 19 -9.16 10.62 4.69
CA LEU A 19 -8.44 11.83 5.12
C LEU A 19 -6.94 11.60 5.29
N GLN A 20 -6.48 10.34 5.30
CA GLN A 20 -5.06 10.03 5.36
C GLN A 20 -4.39 10.39 4.02
N ALA A 21 -3.15 10.89 4.11
CA ALA A 21 -2.31 11.11 2.95
C ALA A 21 -1.79 9.77 2.42
N CYS A 22 -1.75 9.63 1.10
CA CYS A 22 -1.12 8.50 0.44
C CYS A 22 0.39 8.49 0.74
N PRO A 23 0.97 7.37 1.18
CA PRO A 23 2.40 7.30 1.45
C PRO A 23 3.28 7.37 0.19
N ILE A 24 2.69 7.21 -1.01
CA ILE A 24 3.43 7.22 -2.27
C ILE A 24 3.41 8.61 -2.92
N CYS A 25 2.23 9.24 -3.03
CA CYS A 25 2.07 10.53 -3.72
C CYS A 25 1.74 11.71 -2.81
N GLY A 26 1.42 11.50 -1.53
CA GLY A 26 1.05 12.55 -0.58
C GLY A 26 -0.38 13.09 -0.71
N HIS A 27 -1.11 12.77 -1.78
CA HIS A 27 -2.50 13.17 -1.97
C HIS A 27 -3.47 12.44 -1.03
N ALA A 28 -4.67 12.96 -0.83
CA ALA A 28 -5.64 12.32 0.06
C ALA A 28 -6.08 10.95 -0.51
N MET A 29 -6.24 9.94 0.35
CA MET A 29 -6.64 8.59 -0.09
C MET A 29 -8.02 8.57 -0.78
N ARG A 30 -8.88 9.56 -0.53
CA ARG A 30 -10.15 9.73 -1.28
C ARG A 30 -9.98 9.95 -2.78
N GLU A 31 -8.80 10.42 -3.22
CA GLU A 31 -8.48 10.62 -4.64
C GLU A 31 -8.06 9.31 -5.32
N HIS A 32 -7.89 8.24 -4.53
CA HIS A 32 -7.45 6.92 -5.00
C HIS A 32 -8.64 6.01 -5.26
N THR A 33 -8.45 5.05 -6.17
CA THR A 33 -9.44 4.00 -6.41
C THR A 33 -9.03 2.75 -5.65
N ILE A 34 -9.92 2.25 -4.78
CA ILE A 34 -9.69 1.02 -4.03
C ILE A 34 -10.55 -0.08 -4.66
N ASP A 35 -9.90 -1.08 -5.27
CA ASP A 35 -10.56 -2.26 -5.80
C ASP A 35 -10.73 -3.31 -4.69
N HIS A 36 -11.98 -3.66 -4.44
CA HIS A 36 -12.38 -4.72 -3.52
C HIS A 36 -12.98 -5.93 -4.26
N SER A 37 -12.73 -6.05 -5.58
CA SER A 37 -13.33 -7.11 -6.40
C SER A 37 -12.80 -8.50 -6.05
N THR A 38 -11.63 -8.58 -5.41
CA THR A 38 -11.05 -9.84 -4.92
C THR A 38 -10.79 -9.76 -3.41
N ARG A 39 -10.44 -10.89 -2.79
CA ARG A 39 -9.98 -10.89 -1.39
C ARG A 39 -8.68 -10.08 -1.20
N ASN A 40 -7.92 -9.87 -2.28
CA ASN A 40 -6.77 -8.98 -2.27
C ASN A 40 -7.26 -7.58 -2.63
N THR A 41 -7.42 -6.72 -1.63
CA THR A 41 -7.78 -5.32 -1.86
C THR A 41 -6.59 -4.59 -2.47
N VAL A 42 -6.79 -3.96 -3.63
CA VAL A 42 -5.74 -3.23 -4.35
C VAL A 42 -6.05 -1.74 -4.33
N VAL A 43 -5.08 -0.92 -3.95
CA VAL A 43 -5.20 0.55 -4.01
C VAL A 43 -4.47 1.05 -5.25
N ASN A 44 -5.18 1.78 -6.10
CA ASN A 44 -4.62 2.40 -7.30
C ASN A 44 -4.40 3.90 -7.10
N CYS A 45 -3.14 4.34 -7.22
CA CYS A 45 -2.77 5.75 -7.12
C CYS A 45 -2.98 6.48 -8.45
N PRO A 46 -3.69 7.63 -8.47
CA PRO A 46 -3.97 8.36 -9.71
C PRO A 46 -2.75 9.09 -10.27
N VAL A 47 -1.72 9.35 -9.44
CA VAL A 47 -0.50 10.02 -9.87
C VAL A 47 0.39 9.02 -10.60
N PRO A 48 0.77 9.28 -11.87
CA PRO A 48 1.76 8.45 -12.54
C PRO A 48 3.09 8.61 -11.81
N HIS A 49 3.59 7.51 -11.26
CA HIS A 49 4.88 7.49 -10.59
C HIS A 49 5.96 7.06 -11.60
N PRO A 50 6.77 7.99 -12.13
CA PRO A 50 7.91 7.61 -12.95
C PRO A 50 8.90 6.82 -12.08
N GLY A 51 8.88 5.49 -12.19
CA GLY A 51 9.76 4.58 -11.44
C GLY A 51 9.18 3.96 -10.16
N ALA A 52 7.85 3.88 -10.00
CA ALA A 52 7.22 3.35 -8.76
C ALA A 52 7.55 1.91 -8.38
N TRP A 53 8.15 1.12 -9.27
CA TRP A 53 8.88 -0.08 -8.88
C TRP A 53 10.29 0.13 -9.35
N ASP A 54 11.11 0.52 -8.39
CA ASP A 54 12.53 0.76 -8.44
C ASP A 54 13.18 0.03 -9.64
N ARG A 55 13.78 0.80 -10.55
CA ARG A 55 14.45 0.23 -11.73
C ARG A 55 15.56 -0.75 -11.33
N ASP A 56 16.02 -0.66 -10.07
CA ASP A 56 17.02 -1.52 -9.46
C ASP A 56 16.40 -2.70 -8.67
N ALA A 57 15.07 -2.75 -8.46
CA ALA A 57 14.38 -3.93 -7.93
C ALA A 57 14.46 -5.14 -8.86
N PHE A 58 14.79 -4.90 -10.15
CA PHE A 58 15.09 -5.96 -11.11
C PHE A 58 16.59 -6.05 -11.44
N GLU A 59 17.43 -5.20 -10.86
CA GLU A 59 18.87 -5.35 -11.03
C GLU A 59 19.34 -6.59 -10.25
N PRO A 60 20.28 -7.39 -10.79
CA PRO A 60 20.82 -8.53 -10.08
C PRO A 60 21.39 -8.08 -8.72
N VAL A 61 20.93 -8.71 -7.65
CA VAL A 61 21.42 -8.47 -6.29
C VAL A 61 22.39 -9.56 -5.87
N ASN A 62 23.31 -9.26 -4.95
CA ASN A 62 24.17 -10.26 -4.32
C ASN A 62 23.46 -10.99 -3.17
N GLU A 63 24.16 -11.91 -2.49
CA GLU A 63 23.63 -12.68 -1.34
C GLU A 63 23.18 -11.83 -0.15
N PHE A 64 23.58 -10.55 -0.10
CA PHE A 64 23.22 -9.58 0.93
C PHE A 64 22.08 -8.64 0.48
N GLY A 65 21.54 -8.82 -0.73
CA GLY A 65 20.45 -7.98 -1.24
C GLY A 65 20.89 -6.60 -1.74
N MET A 66 22.18 -6.37 -1.98
CA MET A 66 22.69 -5.13 -2.58
C MET A 66 22.76 -5.25 -4.09
N VAL A 67 22.39 -4.18 -4.80
CA VAL A 67 22.42 -4.09 -6.26
C VAL A 67 23.85 -4.25 -6.81
N ILE A 68 24.02 -5.13 -7.79
CA ILE A 68 25.31 -5.38 -8.46
C ILE A 68 25.47 -4.40 -9.62
N HIS A 69 26.07 -3.24 -9.38
CA HIS A 69 26.47 -2.33 -10.45
C HIS A 69 27.65 -2.92 -11.23
N ARG A 70 27.40 -3.45 -12.43
CA ARG A 70 28.46 -3.86 -13.35
C ARG A 70 29.10 -2.60 -13.91
N THR A 71 30.23 -2.17 -13.35
CA THR A 71 31.06 -1.11 -13.96
C THR A 71 31.46 -1.58 -15.35
N GLN A 72 30.85 -0.99 -16.38
CA GLN A 72 31.15 -1.29 -17.77
C GLN A 72 32.57 -0.77 -18.06
N ALA A 73 33.47 -1.68 -18.39
CA ALA A 73 34.84 -1.38 -18.83
C ALA A 73 34.90 -1.23 -20.36
#